data_AF-A0A3R6XCL8-F1
#
_entry.id   AF-A0A3R6XCL8-F1
#
_cell.length_a   1.000
_cell.length_b   1.000
_cell.length_c   1.000
_cell.angle_alpha   90.00
_cell.angle_beta   90.00
_cell.angle_gamma   90.00
#
_symmetry.space_group_name_H-M   'P 1'
#
loop_
_entity.id
_entity.type
_entity.pdbx_description
1 polymer ?
#
loop_
_entity_poly.entity_id
_entity_poly.type
_entity_poly.pdbx_seq_one_letter_code
_entity_poly.pdbx_strand_id
1 'polypeptide(L)'
;MANILAFLTAFAAMASGTANQTDDHQPQAATFFCWKATQTRGVGRVPESCAAGEERLGLLCYDKCPVGTTRVGLDCHSICPAGFADHGLFCRYSEYGRGVGYPWKFGDWLDNSGMYERCQKDEGQDKCETSGLLVYPMCKPGYTAFGCCLCRPEVPNCTALGLGGGLDLSCAKKITIGTPTLGTCAANEDLDAGLCYPKCKPGYTGVGPVCWGL
;
A
#
# COMPACT_ATOMS: atom_id res chain seq x y z
N MET A 1 59.53 -34.09 -47.05
CA MET A 1 60.84 -33.41 -47.03
C MET A 1 60.94 -32.62 -45.73
N ALA A 2 62.13 -32.65 -45.13
CA ALA A 2 62.61 -31.89 -43.97
C ALA A 2 62.32 -30.37 -44.10
N ASN A 3 62.35 -29.49 -43.09
CA ASN A 3 63.33 -29.28 -42.01
C ASN A 3 62.77 -28.14 -41.10
N ILE A 4 62.79 -28.28 -39.76
CA ILE A 4 63.70 -27.59 -38.79
C ILE A 4 63.26 -26.18 -38.29
N LEU A 5 62.95 -26.17 -36.98
CA LEU A 5 63.27 -25.21 -35.89
C LEU A 5 63.33 -23.69 -36.13
N ALA A 6 62.62 -22.94 -35.28
CA ALA A 6 63.21 -21.86 -34.49
C ALA A 6 62.40 -21.58 -33.21
N PHE A 7 63.07 -21.73 -32.07
CA PHE A 7 62.67 -21.30 -30.73
C PHE A 7 62.66 -19.76 -30.64
N LEU A 8 61.81 -19.19 -29.77
CA LEU A 8 62.16 -18.03 -28.94
C LEU A 8 61.30 -18.01 -27.67
N THR A 9 62.00 -18.03 -26.55
CA THR A 9 61.56 -18.15 -25.16
C THR A 9 61.10 -16.81 -24.58
N ALA A 10 59.95 -16.78 -23.91
CA ALA A 10 59.60 -15.73 -22.95
C ALA A 10 59.70 -16.32 -21.54
N PHE A 11 60.71 -15.88 -20.77
CA PHE A 11 60.90 -16.27 -19.38
C PHE A 11 59.84 -15.59 -18.50
N ALA A 12 58.97 -16.39 -17.87
CA ALA A 12 58.14 -15.95 -16.76
C ALA A 12 58.98 -15.95 -15.47
N ALA A 13 59.28 -14.76 -14.94
CA ALA A 13 59.84 -14.61 -13.60
C ALA A 13 58.73 -14.83 -12.58
N MET A 14 58.74 -15.99 -11.93
CA MET A 14 57.90 -16.32 -10.78
C MET A 14 58.59 -15.69 -9.55
N ALA A 15 58.23 -14.47 -9.19
CA ALA A 15 58.65 -13.89 -7.92
C ALA A 15 57.80 -14.51 -6.80
N SER A 16 58.40 -15.40 -6.01
CA SER A 16 57.83 -15.91 -4.78
C SER A 16 57.68 -14.75 -3.77
N GLY A 17 56.47 -14.21 -3.67
CA GLY A 17 56.09 -13.25 -2.63
C GLY A 17 55.93 -13.97 -1.30
N THR A 18 56.75 -13.56 -0.33
CA THR A 18 56.84 -14.06 1.04
C THR A 18 55.49 -14.09 1.75
N ALA A 19 55.16 -15.24 2.37
CA ALA A 19 54.13 -15.32 3.38
C ALA A 19 54.48 -14.35 4.51
N ASN A 20 53.68 -13.30 4.67
CA ASN A 20 53.86 -12.31 5.72
C ASN A 20 53.55 -13.01 7.05
N GLN A 21 54.58 -13.19 7.87
CA GLN A 21 54.48 -13.74 9.22
C GLN A 21 53.50 -12.88 10.01
N THR A 22 52.37 -13.46 10.41
CA THR A 22 51.57 -12.89 11.49
C THR A 22 52.37 -13.00 12.78
N ASP A 23 52.63 -11.82 13.33
CA ASP A 23 53.23 -11.51 14.62
C ASP A 23 52.74 -12.44 15.75
N ASP A 24 53.56 -13.43 16.10
CA ASP A 24 53.37 -14.31 17.27
C ASP A 24 53.76 -13.57 18.55
N HIS A 25 53.05 -12.50 18.89
CA HIS A 25 53.01 -12.00 20.26
C HIS A 25 52.06 -12.86 21.09
N GLN A 26 52.46 -14.10 21.36
CA GLN A 26 51.80 -14.95 22.35
C GLN A 26 52.36 -14.61 23.75
N PRO A 27 51.57 -14.03 24.67
CA PRO A 27 51.99 -13.95 26.06
C PRO A 27 52.01 -15.37 26.63
N GLN A 28 53.18 -15.80 27.09
CA GLN A 28 53.37 -17.03 27.87
C GLN A 28 52.72 -16.88 29.26
N ALA A 29 51.39 -16.94 29.27
CA ALA A 29 50.61 -17.34 30.42
C ALA A 29 49.42 -18.10 29.83
N ALA A 30 49.47 -19.43 29.87
CA ALA A 30 48.29 -20.24 29.60
C ALA A 30 47.28 -19.98 30.72
N THR A 31 46.59 -18.85 30.64
CA THR A 31 45.29 -18.69 31.28
C THR A 31 44.46 -19.86 30.77
N PHE A 32 43.96 -20.70 31.68
CA PHE A 32 43.04 -21.78 31.32
C PHE A 32 41.76 -21.12 30.80
N PHE A 33 41.73 -20.80 29.51
CA PHE A 33 40.54 -20.28 28.87
C PHE A 33 39.63 -21.46 28.56
N CYS A 34 38.56 -21.60 29.34
CA CYS A 34 37.55 -22.62 29.10
C CYS A 34 36.54 -22.08 28.08
N TRP A 35 36.67 -22.51 26.82
CA TRP A 35 35.65 -22.25 25.81
C TRP A 35 34.39 -23.06 26.13
N LYS A 36 33.23 -22.41 26.11
CA LYS A 36 31.96 -23.14 26.10
C LYS A 36 31.90 -24.02 24.87
N ALA A 37 31.35 -25.23 25.00
CA ALA A 37 31.09 -26.08 23.84
C ALA A 37 30.14 -25.34 22.89
N THR A 38 30.47 -25.23 21.60
CA THR A 38 29.65 -24.53 20.59
C THR A 38 29.29 -25.46 19.44
N GLN A 39 28.10 -25.27 18.89
CA GLN A 39 27.65 -25.93 17.65
C GLN A 39 26.95 -24.89 16.77
N THR A 40 27.22 -24.90 15.47
CA THR A 40 26.52 -24.01 14.54
C THR A 40 25.18 -24.63 14.12
N ARG A 41 24.20 -23.78 13.81
CA ARG A 41 22.87 -24.19 13.32
C ARG A 41 22.46 -23.49 12.02
N GLY A 42 23.45 -23.07 11.23
CA GLY A 42 23.26 -22.40 9.94
C GLY A 42 23.05 -20.89 10.06
N VAL A 43 22.90 -20.21 8.91
CA VAL A 43 22.78 -18.74 8.83
C VAL A 43 21.39 -18.21 9.23
N GLY A 44 20.41 -19.10 9.36
CA GLY A 44 19.01 -18.77 9.64
C GLY A 44 18.22 -18.54 8.35
N ARG A 45 16.91 -18.75 8.42
CA ARG A 45 15.99 -18.54 7.29
C ARG A 45 14.96 -17.47 7.64
N VAL A 46 14.58 -16.66 6.66
CA VAL A 46 13.47 -15.72 6.87
C VAL A 46 12.20 -16.52 7.12
N PRO A 47 11.40 -16.19 8.16
CA PRO A 47 10.12 -16.84 8.38
C PRO A 47 9.24 -16.78 7.12
N GLU A 48 8.70 -17.92 6.71
CA GLU A 48 7.90 -18.00 5.48
C GLU A 48 6.39 -17.99 5.72
N SER A 49 5.98 -18.20 6.96
CA SER A 49 4.58 -18.30 7.40
C SER A 49 4.20 -17.13 8.32
N CYS A 50 2.92 -16.79 8.36
CA CYS A 50 2.36 -15.78 9.26
C CYS A 50 1.42 -16.41 10.29
N ALA A 51 1.10 -15.68 11.34
CA ALA A 51 0.13 -16.14 12.33
C ALA A 51 -1.28 -16.25 11.72
N ALA A 52 -2.17 -16.96 12.42
CA ALA A 52 -3.56 -17.06 12.00
C ALA A 52 -4.22 -15.68 11.98
N GLY A 53 -4.86 -15.32 10.86
CA GLY A 53 -5.49 -14.00 10.68
C GLY A 53 -4.60 -12.97 9.97
N GLU A 54 -3.32 -13.29 9.76
CA GLU A 54 -2.38 -12.45 9.00
C GLU A 54 -2.21 -12.95 7.56
N GLU A 55 -1.66 -12.08 6.73
CA GLU A 55 -1.19 -12.39 5.39
C GLU A 55 0.25 -11.87 5.19
N ARG A 56 1.00 -12.56 4.35
CA ARG A 56 2.39 -12.20 4.06
C ARG A 56 2.46 -11.16 2.96
N LEU A 57 3.02 -9.99 3.26
CA LEU A 57 3.32 -8.96 2.27
C LEU A 57 4.84 -8.72 2.25
N GLY A 58 5.51 -9.28 1.24
CA GLY A 58 6.97 -9.25 1.13
C GLY A 58 7.65 -10.10 2.22
N LEU A 59 8.46 -9.46 3.06
CA LEU A 59 9.23 -10.11 4.13
C LEU A 59 8.52 -10.12 5.49
N LEU A 60 7.38 -9.43 5.61
CA LEU A 60 6.68 -9.22 6.86
C LEU A 60 5.25 -9.75 6.77
N CYS A 61 4.66 -9.98 7.94
CA CYS A 61 3.28 -10.35 8.10
C CYS A 61 2.47 -9.12 8.50
N TYR A 62 1.23 -9.06 8.03
CA TYR A 62 0.29 -7.99 8.33
C TYR A 62 -1.07 -8.61 8.60
N ASP A 63 -1.85 -7.99 9.50
CA ASP A 63 -3.24 -8.36 9.70
C ASP A 63 -4.02 -8.31 8.38
N LYS A 64 -4.84 -9.32 8.12
CA LYS A 64 -5.77 -9.28 6.98
C LYS A 64 -6.72 -8.10 7.13
N CYS A 65 -7.11 -7.52 6.01
CA CYS A 65 -8.03 -6.40 6.03
C CYS A 65 -9.39 -6.77 6.64
N PRO A 66 -9.92 -5.95 7.56
CA PRO A 66 -11.27 -6.14 8.09
C PRO A 66 -12.32 -6.17 6.98
N VAL A 67 -13.43 -6.87 7.23
CA VAL A 67 -14.56 -6.91 6.30
C VAL A 67 -15.03 -5.50 5.97
N GLY A 68 -15.28 -5.23 4.68
CA GLY A 68 -15.67 -3.90 4.19
C GLY A 68 -14.50 -2.96 3.89
N THR A 69 -13.27 -3.45 4.02
CA THR A 69 -12.06 -2.72 3.59
C THR A 69 -11.29 -3.51 2.54
N THR A 70 -10.45 -2.81 1.77
CA THR A 70 -9.59 -3.39 0.74
C THR A 70 -8.14 -2.96 0.97
N ARG A 71 -7.19 -3.83 0.61
CA ARG A 71 -5.76 -3.56 0.74
C ARG A 71 -5.32 -2.53 -0.31
N VAL A 72 -4.72 -1.43 0.14
CA VAL A 72 -4.02 -0.47 -0.71
C VAL A 72 -2.63 -0.27 -0.14
N GLY A 73 -1.62 -0.82 -0.82
CA GLY A 73 -0.26 -0.89 -0.27
C GLY A 73 -0.20 -1.83 0.93
N LEU A 74 0.17 -1.28 2.10
CA LEU A 74 0.19 -2.01 3.38
C LEU A 74 -1.05 -1.74 4.24
N ASP A 75 -1.86 -0.75 3.87
CA ASP A 75 -2.99 -0.28 4.68
C ASP A 75 -4.31 -0.83 4.17
N CYS A 76 -5.31 -0.86 5.05
CA CYS A 76 -6.67 -1.25 4.71
C CYS A 76 -7.56 -0.03 4.59
N HIS A 77 -8.10 0.20 3.39
CA HIS A 77 -8.93 1.34 3.06
C HIS A 77 -10.39 0.90 2.99
N SER A 78 -11.30 1.67 3.58
CA SER A 78 -12.73 1.40 3.48
C SER A 78 -13.24 1.46 2.03
N ILE A 79 -14.13 0.54 1.67
CA ILE A 79 -14.76 0.51 0.35
C ILE A 79 -15.82 1.62 0.30
N CYS A 80 -15.88 2.37 -0.80
CA CYS A 80 -16.89 3.41 -0.95
C CYS A 80 -18.31 2.80 -1.02
N PRO A 81 -19.28 3.35 -0.27
CA PRO A 81 -20.67 2.91 -0.34
C PRO A 81 -21.25 3.09 -1.75
N ALA A 82 -22.33 2.36 -2.04
CA ALA A 82 -23.03 2.50 -3.31
C ALA A 82 -23.46 3.96 -3.56
N GLY A 83 -23.25 4.43 -4.80
CA GLY A 83 -23.55 5.80 -5.21
C GLY A 83 -22.43 6.81 -4.98
N PHE A 84 -21.33 6.43 -4.31
CA PHE A 84 -20.13 7.26 -4.21
C PHE A 84 -19.14 6.92 -5.32
N ALA A 85 -18.53 7.97 -5.90
CA ALA A 85 -17.34 7.84 -6.72
C ALA A 85 -16.10 7.72 -5.82
N ASP A 86 -15.22 6.77 -6.15
CA ASP A 86 -13.95 6.58 -5.44
C ASP A 86 -12.88 7.52 -6.01
N HIS A 87 -12.50 8.52 -5.23
CA HIS A 87 -11.44 9.49 -5.54
C HIS A 87 -10.17 9.21 -4.71
N GLY A 88 -9.83 7.94 -4.50
CA GLY A 88 -8.63 7.51 -3.80
C GLY A 88 -8.82 7.49 -2.29
N LEU A 89 -8.45 8.58 -1.61
CA LEU A 89 -8.63 8.72 -0.15
C LEU A 89 -10.03 9.20 0.23
N PHE A 90 -10.85 9.59 -0.74
CA PHE A 90 -12.19 10.10 -0.54
C PHE A 90 -13.21 9.31 -1.36
N CYS A 91 -14.38 9.12 -0.78
CA CYS A 91 -15.60 8.71 -1.46
C CYS A 91 -16.44 9.97 -1.65
N ARG A 92 -16.75 10.36 -2.89
CA ARG A 92 -17.50 11.59 -3.18
C ARG A 92 -18.82 11.30 -3.86
N TYR A 93 -19.91 11.93 -3.39
CA TYR A 93 -21.16 11.93 -4.15
C TYR A 93 -21.02 12.79 -5.40
N SER A 94 -21.52 12.29 -6.53
CA SER A 94 -21.50 13.05 -7.77
C SER A 94 -22.53 14.17 -7.74
N GLU A 95 -22.14 15.32 -8.26
CA GLU A 95 -23.03 16.40 -8.67
C GLU A 95 -22.95 16.51 -10.19
N TYR A 96 -23.97 17.08 -10.81
CA TYR A 96 -23.98 17.23 -12.26
C TYR A 96 -24.50 18.60 -12.68
N GLY A 97 -23.99 19.07 -13.81
CA GLY A 97 -24.44 20.31 -14.43
C GLY A 97 -25.73 20.12 -15.22
N ARG A 98 -26.61 21.12 -15.17
CA ARG A 98 -27.83 21.24 -15.97
C ARG A 98 -27.63 22.04 -17.27
N GLY A 99 -26.38 22.21 -17.69
CA GLY A 99 -26.01 23.02 -18.84
C GLY A 99 -26.00 24.52 -18.57
N VAL A 100 -26.09 25.31 -19.64
CA VAL A 100 -26.08 26.79 -19.56
C VAL A 100 -27.47 27.38 -19.33
N GLY A 101 -28.53 26.56 -19.37
CA GLY A 101 -29.92 26.99 -19.27
C GLY A 101 -30.45 27.58 -20.58
N TYR A 102 -31.70 28.03 -20.53
CA TYR A 102 -32.43 28.62 -21.64
C TYR A 102 -32.52 30.13 -21.41
N PRO A 103 -31.62 30.94 -22.01
CA PRO A 103 -31.66 32.39 -21.88
C PRO A 103 -32.79 33.00 -22.70
N TRP A 104 -33.21 34.21 -22.34
CA TRP A 104 -34.06 35.05 -23.17
C TRP A 104 -33.41 35.32 -24.53
N LYS A 105 -34.19 35.29 -25.61
CA LYS A 105 -33.72 35.52 -26.99
C LYS A 105 -34.48 36.67 -27.62
N PHE A 106 -33.82 37.39 -28.54
CA PHE A 106 -34.48 38.42 -29.36
C PHE A 106 -35.68 37.83 -30.09
N GLY A 107 -36.86 38.35 -29.80
CA GLY A 107 -38.15 37.84 -30.28
C GLY A 107 -39.00 37.17 -29.19
N ASP A 108 -38.43 36.86 -28.03
CA ASP A 108 -39.20 36.46 -26.85
C ASP A 108 -39.98 37.66 -26.29
N TRP A 109 -41.12 37.39 -25.65
CA TRP A 109 -41.84 38.42 -24.88
C TRP A 109 -41.02 38.87 -23.66
N LEU A 110 -41.38 39.98 -23.02
CA LEU A 110 -40.69 40.52 -21.83
C LEU A 110 -40.88 39.68 -20.55
N ASP A 111 -41.20 38.39 -20.69
CA ASP A 111 -41.33 37.42 -19.61
C ASP A 111 -40.50 36.15 -19.88
N ASN A 112 -40.65 35.14 -19.03
CA ASN A 112 -39.91 33.88 -19.14
C ASN A 112 -40.60 32.84 -20.04
N SER A 113 -41.73 33.17 -20.69
CA SER A 113 -42.56 32.18 -21.41
C SER A 113 -41.79 31.50 -22.55
N GLY A 114 -41.10 32.27 -23.38
CA GLY A 114 -40.30 31.73 -24.49
C GLY A 114 -39.13 30.86 -24.01
N MET A 115 -38.59 31.15 -22.82
CA MET A 115 -37.54 30.32 -22.20
C MET A 115 -38.10 28.99 -21.71
N TYR A 116 -39.28 29.01 -21.07
CA TYR A 116 -39.99 27.81 -20.63
C TYR A 116 -40.41 26.93 -21.80
N GLU A 117 -40.94 27.50 -22.88
CA GLU A 117 -41.35 26.74 -24.07
C GLU A 117 -40.17 25.94 -24.65
N ARG A 118 -38.99 26.55 -24.75
CA ARG A 118 -37.78 25.87 -25.21
C ARG A 118 -37.34 24.76 -24.25
N CYS A 119 -37.35 25.03 -22.95
CA CYS A 119 -36.98 24.02 -21.96
C CYS A 119 -37.94 22.83 -21.95
N GLN A 120 -39.25 23.10 -21.95
CA GLN A 120 -40.28 22.07 -21.92
C GLN A 120 -40.33 21.25 -23.21
N LYS A 121 -39.92 21.83 -24.34
CA LYS A 121 -39.74 21.12 -25.60
C LYS A 121 -38.63 20.07 -25.52
N ASP A 122 -37.54 20.36 -24.82
CA ASP A 122 -36.38 19.47 -24.72
C ASP A 122 -36.54 18.43 -23.59
N GLU A 123 -37.11 18.83 -22.44
CA GLU A 123 -37.12 18.02 -21.20
C GLU A 123 -38.51 17.44 -20.87
N GLY A 124 -39.56 18.08 -21.38
CA GLY A 124 -40.97 17.76 -21.13
C GLY A 124 -41.68 18.83 -20.28
N GLN A 125 -43.01 18.74 -20.27
CA GLN A 125 -43.85 19.64 -19.48
C GLN A 125 -43.59 19.49 -17.98
N ASP A 126 -43.70 20.62 -17.25
CA ASP A 126 -43.54 20.73 -15.78
C ASP A 126 -42.20 20.23 -15.20
N LYS A 127 -41.16 20.13 -16.03
CA LYS A 127 -39.80 19.74 -15.63
C LYS A 127 -38.79 20.88 -15.69
N CYS A 128 -39.27 22.11 -15.74
CA CYS A 128 -38.44 23.30 -15.87
C CYS A 128 -38.71 24.25 -14.72
N GLU A 129 -37.68 24.96 -14.28
CA GLU A 129 -37.76 25.95 -13.23
C GLU A 129 -36.91 27.18 -13.57
N THR A 130 -37.27 28.33 -13.03
CA THR A 130 -36.48 29.55 -13.17
C THR A 130 -35.41 29.61 -12.09
N SER A 131 -34.15 29.82 -12.50
CA SER A 131 -33.05 30.10 -11.60
C SER A 131 -32.30 31.35 -12.03
N GLY A 132 -32.47 32.44 -11.30
CA GLY A 132 -31.96 33.76 -11.68
C GLY A 132 -32.68 34.29 -12.92
N LEU A 133 -31.93 34.69 -13.95
CA LEU A 133 -32.45 35.24 -15.21
C LEU A 133 -32.61 34.18 -16.31
N LEU A 134 -32.49 32.90 -15.95
CA LEU A 134 -32.44 31.77 -16.88
C LEU A 134 -33.45 30.70 -16.45
N VAL A 135 -33.97 29.94 -17.41
CA VAL A 135 -34.77 28.73 -17.14
C VAL A 135 -33.87 27.50 -17.27
N TYR A 136 -33.98 26.56 -16.34
CA TYR A 136 -33.23 25.32 -16.32
C TYR A 136 -34.16 24.12 -16.17
N PRO A 137 -33.73 22.90 -16.57
CA PRO A 137 -34.42 21.70 -16.15
C PRO A 137 -34.40 21.56 -14.62
N MET A 138 -35.42 20.94 -14.05
CA MET A 138 -35.43 20.57 -12.64
C MET A 138 -34.36 19.50 -12.36
N CYS A 139 -33.92 19.43 -11.10
CA CYS A 139 -32.99 18.39 -10.68
C CYS A 139 -33.66 17.00 -10.68
N LYS A 140 -32.86 15.96 -10.89
CA LYS A 140 -33.27 14.56 -10.74
C LYS A 140 -33.69 14.30 -9.29
N PRO A 141 -34.55 13.31 -9.03
CA PRO A 141 -34.93 12.94 -7.68
C PRO A 141 -33.71 12.72 -6.77
N GLY A 142 -33.73 13.30 -5.58
CA GLY A 142 -32.62 13.26 -4.62
C GLY A 142 -31.54 14.32 -4.82
N TYR A 143 -31.70 15.21 -5.81
CA TYR A 143 -30.80 16.33 -6.06
C TYR A 143 -31.53 17.65 -5.88
N THR A 144 -30.81 18.66 -5.43
CA THR A 144 -31.28 20.02 -5.24
C THR A 144 -30.44 20.99 -6.06
N ALA A 145 -31.09 22.05 -6.55
CA ALA A 145 -30.41 23.11 -7.29
C ALA A 145 -29.44 23.84 -6.37
N PHE A 146 -28.17 23.92 -6.79
CA PHE A 146 -27.13 24.69 -6.10
C PHE A 146 -26.55 25.71 -7.07
N GLY A 147 -26.73 26.98 -6.73
CA GLY A 147 -26.56 28.07 -7.71
C GLY A 147 -27.57 27.94 -8.85
N CYS A 148 -27.18 28.34 -10.06
CA CYS A 148 -28.08 28.25 -11.22
C CYS A 148 -28.01 26.92 -11.96
N CYS A 149 -26.80 26.37 -12.12
CA CYS A 149 -26.53 25.36 -13.13
C CYS A 149 -26.08 24.01 -12.57
N LEU A 150 -25.96 23.82 -11.25
CA LEU A 150 -25.57 22.56 -10.64
C LEU A 150 -26.73 21.91 -9.89
N CYS A 151 -26.84 20.61 -10.04
CA CYS A 151 -27.67 19.76 -9.19
C CYS A 151 -26.76 18.93 -8.30
N ARG A 152 -26.95 19.03 -6.99
CA ARG A 152 -26.18 18.28 -6.00
C ARG A 152 -27.08 17.55 -5.00
N PRO A 153 -26.67 16.38 -4.50
CA PRO A 153 -27.40 15.71 -3.44
C PRO A 153 -27.20 16.43 -2.10
N GLU A 154 -27.99 16.04 -1.11
CA GLU A 154 -27.77 16.46 0.27
C GLU A 154 -26.38 16.02 0.77
N VAL A 155 -25.81 16.81 1.68
CA VAL A 155 -24.50 16.51 2.26
C VAL A 155 -24.60 15.19 3.05
N PRO A 156 -23.79 14.17 2.72
CA PRO A 156 -23.87 12.88 3.38
C PRO A 156 -23.36 12.94 4.83
N ASN A 157 -23.96 12.16 5.71
CA ASN A 157 -23.39 11.87 7.01
C ASN A 157 -22.33 10.76 6.88
N CYS A 158 -21.08 11.16 6.65
CA CYS A 158 -19.96 10.23 6.41
C CYS A 158 -19.75 9.22 7.55
N THR A 159 -19.90 9.65 8.81
CA THR A 159 -19.71 8.77 9.96
C THR A 159 -20.82 7.72 10.06
N ALA A 160 -22.07 8.10 9.76
CA ALA A 160 -23.18 7.14 9.67
C ALA A 160 -23.01 6.12 8.53
N LEU A 161 -22.26 6.49 7.49
CA LEU A 161 -21.90 5.61 6.37
C LEU A 161 -20.68 4.71 6.65
N GLY A 162 -20.12 4.75 7.86
CA GLY A 162 -18.94 3.96 8.22
C GLY A 162 -17.62 4.50 7.65
N LEU A 163 -17.64 5.70 7.08
CA LEU A 163 -16.46 6.41 6.60
C LEU A 163 -15.87 7.30 7.72
N GLY A 164 -14.77 7.98 7.41
CA GLY A 164 -14.17 8.97 8.30
C GLY A 164 -14.96 10.28 8.35
N GLY A 165 -14.25 11.38 8.58
CA GLY A 165 -14.81 12.73 8.49
C GLY A 165 -15.14 13.12 7.05
N GLY A 166 -16.03 14.09 6.88
CA GLY A 166 -16.42 14.61 5.58
C GLY A 166 -16.12 16.09 5.41
N LEU A 167 -15.94 16.50 4.16
CA LEU A 167 -16.00 17.88 3.71
C LEU A 167 -16.95 17.92 2.52
N ASP A 168 -18.08 18.63 2.67
CA ASP A 168 -19.07 18.78 1.60
C ASP A 168 -19.55 17.39 1.09
N LEU A 169 -19.62 17.15 -0.22
CA LEU A 169 -20.03 15.85 -0.78
C LEU A 169 -18.96 14.75 -0.66
N SER A 170 -17.79 15.05 -0.10
CA SER A 170 -16.65 14.14 -0.01
C SER A 170 -16.51 13.58 1.41
N CYS A 171 -16.53 12.27 1.54
CA CYS A 171 -16.25 11.54 2.76
C CYS A 171 -14.83 10.95 2.70
N ALA A 172 -13.98 11.23 3.69
CA ALA A 172 -12.68 10.58 3.79
C ALA A 172 -12.88 9.08 4.07
N LYS A 173 -12.14 8.22 3.39
CA LYS A 173 -12.13 6.80 3.73
C LYS A 173 -11.55 6.60 5.12
N LYS A 174 -12.11 5.66 5.86
CA LYS A 174 -11.48 5.16 7.07
C LYS A 174 -10.34 4.22 6.68
N ILE A 175 -9.15 4.50 7.21
CA ILE A 175 -7.92 3.78 6.90
C ILE A 175 -7.42 3.12 8.19
N THR A 176 -7.16 1.83 8.12
CA THR A 176 -6.45 1.11 9.17
C THR A 176 -5.02 0.89 8.70
N ILE A 177 -4.07 1.49 9.41
CA ILE A 177 -2.65 1.39 9.09
C ILE A 177 -2.18 -0.04 9.34
N GLY A 178 -1.48 -0.62 8.38
CA GLY A 178 -0.89 -1.95 8.50
C GLY A 178 0.21 -1.94 9.55
N THR A 179 0.11 -2.83 10.54
CA THR A 179 1.18 -3.03 11.54
C THR A 179 2.01 -4.24 11.14
N PRO A 180 3.31 -4.09 10.89
CA PRO A 180 4.15 -5.22 10.50
C PRO A 180 4.49 -6.10 11.69
N THR A 181 4.44 -7.40 11.47
CA THR A 181 4.92 -8.43 12.40
C THR A 181 5.93 -9.34 11.70
N LEU A 182 6.80 -9.96 12.50
CA LEU A 182 7.69 -11.01 12.01
C LEU A 182 6.88 -12.29 11.82
N GLY A 183 7.19 -13.03 10.76
CA GLY A 183 6.56 -14.33 10.53
C GLY A 183 6.97 -15.38 11.57
N THR A 184 6.30 -16.53 11.50
CA THR A 184 6.49 -17.65 12.41
C THR A 184 7.44 -18.70 11.82
N CYS A 185 8.26 -19.30 12.68
CA CYS A 185 9.11 -20.43 12.32
C CYS A 185 8.38 -21.77 12.39
N ALA A 186 8.97 -22.81 11.78
CA ALA A 186 8.45 -24.16 11.91
C ALA A 186 8.52 -24.64 13.38
N ALA A 187 7.70 -25.63 13.75
CA ALA A 187 7.62 -26.11 15.13
C ALA A 187 8.96 -26.62 15.71
N ASN A 188 9.88 -27.05 14.83
CA ASN A 188 11.22 -27.55 15.16
C ASN A 188 12.33 -26.49 15.07
N GLU A 189 11.96 -25.20 14.97
CA GLU A 189 12.89 -24.08 14.87
C GLU A 189 12.66 -23.06 15.99
N ASP A 190 13.69 -22.27 16.28
CA ASP A 190 13.64 -21.12 17.17
C ASP A 190 13.70 -19.83 16.34
N LEU A 191 12.85 -18.86 16.67
CA LEU A 191 12.92 -17.51 16.12
C LEU A 191 13.93 -16.70 16.94
N ASP A 192 14.99 -16.23 16.31
CA ASP A 192 16.03 -15.41 16.93
C ASP A 192 16.44 -14.28 15.98
N ALA A 193 16.42 -13.04 16.48
CA ALA A 193 16.72 -11.82 15.70
C ALA A 193 16.00 -11.73 14.34
N GLY A 194 14.78 -12.27 14.24
CA GLY A 194 13.97 -12.25 13.02
C GLY A 194 14.26 -13.35 12.01
N LEU A 195 15.09 -14.34 12.36
CA LEU A 195 15.39 -15.50 11.54
C LEU A 195 15.05 -16.81 12.27
N CYS A 196 14.66 -17.80 11.50
CA CYS A 196 14.38 -19.15 11.95
C CYS A 196 15.64 -19.99 11.90
N TYR A 197 15.97 -20.60 13.03
CA TYR A 197 17.09 -21.51 13.17
C TYR A 197 16.61 -22.87 13.68
N PRO A 198 17.22 -23.99 13.27
CA PRO A 198 17.00 -25.29 13.89
C PRO A 198 17.19 -25.24 15.41
N LYS A 199 16.36 -25.97 16.16
CA LYS A 199 16.52 -26.07 17.62
C LYS A 199 17.87 -26.65 18.01
N CYS A 200 18.43 -26.14 19.11
CA CYS A 200 19.66 -26.68 19.68
C CYS A 200 19.42 -28.05 20.32
N LYS A 201 20.48 -28.86 20.40
CA LYS A 201 20.45 -30.13 21.16
C LYS A 201 20.22 -29.86 22.65
N PRO A 202 19.67 -30.84 23.40
CA PRO A 202 19.54 -30.72 24.86
C PRO A 202 20.88 -30.32 25.52
N GLY A 203 20.86 -29.41 26.48
CA GLY A 203 22.05 -28.90 27.16
C GLY A 203 22.74 -27.70 26.48
N TYR A 204 22.16 -27.15 25.41
CA TYR A 204 22.66 -25.96 24.71
C TYR A 204 21.59 -24.85 24.65
N THR A 205 22.02 -23.59 24.65
CA THR A 205 21.18 -22.40 24.43
C THR A 205 21.52 -21.76 23.08
N GLY A 206 20.51 -21.53 22.25
CA GLY A 206 20.69 -20.86 20.96
C GLY A 206 20.79 -19.34 21.10
N VAL A 207 21.76 -18.74 20.42
CA VAL A 207 21.87 -17.30 20.19
C VAL A 207 22.24 -17.10 18.72
N GLY A 208 21.25 -16.69 17.91
CA GLY A 208 21.37 -16.56 16.46
C GLY A 208 21.88 -17.86 15.82
N PRO A 209 22.98 -17.84 15.04
CA PRO A 209 23.48 -19.02 14.32
C PRO A 209 24.23 -20.04 15.20
N VAL A 210 24.41 -19.78 16.50
CA VAL A 210 25.25 -20.60 17.40
C VAL A 210 24.44 -21.15 18.58
N CYS A 211 24.65 -22.42 18.89
CA CYS A 211 24.24 -23.08 20.12
C CYS A 211 25.41 -23.10 21.11
N TRP A 212 25.21 -22.58 22.31
CA TRP A 212 26.20 -22.51 23.40
C TRP A 212 25.90 -23.54 24.48
N GLY A 213 26.89 -24.35 24.86
CA GLY A 213 26.78 -25.31 25.96
C GLY A 213 26.52 -24.59 27.28
N LEU A 214 25.58 -25.14 28.05
CA LEU A 214 25.23 -24.66 29.39
C LEU A 214 26.38 -24.90 30.37
#